data_AF-A0A8T4I073-F1
#
_entry.id   AF-A0A8T4I073-F1
#
_cell.length_a   1.000
_cell.length_b   1.000
_cell.length_c   1.000
_cell.angle_alpha   90.00
_cell.angle_beta   90.00
_cell.angle_gamma   90.00
#
_symmetry.space_group_name_H-M   'P 1'
#
loop_
_entity.id
_entity.type
_entity.pdbx_description
1 polymer ?
#
loop_
_entity_poly.entity_id
_entity_poly.type
_entity_poly.pdbx_seq_one_letter_code
_entity_poly.pdbx_strand_id
1 'polypeptide(L)'
;KRAERRCRRFGGAWADVMRLALWVRDGEPPERSRRIECVWRDTANFRAHDGCHCGVVPIFRGQTFELSDKAREWERLYQEYA
;
A
#
# COMPACT_ATOMS: atom_id res chain seq x y z
N LYS A 1 -4.72 -4.17 11.55
CA LYS A 1 -5.36 -2.84 11.74
C LYS A 1 -4.52 -1.75 12.49
N ARG A 2 -3.34 -2.04 13.07
CA ARG A 2 -2.48 -1.00 13.71
C ARG A 2 -1.78 -0.07 12.71
N ALA A 3 -1.28 -0.63 11.61
CA ALA A 3 -0.63 0.11 10.54
C ALA A 3 -1.57 1.15 9.91
N GLU A 4 -2.80 0.74 9.57
CA GLU A 4 -3.83 1.62 9.03
C GLU A 4 -4.12 2.83 9.94
N ARG A 5 -4.26 2.62 11.27
CA ARG A 5 -4.43 3.72 12.24
C ARG A 5 -3.25 4.68 12.25
N ARG A 6 -2.03 4.15 12.09
CA ARG A 6 -0.81 4.96 12.03
C ARG A 6 -0.75 5.78 10.74
N CYS A 7 -1.12 5.20 9.60
CA CYS A 7 -1.21 5.91 8.32
C CYS A 7 -2.24 7.05 8.38
N ARG A 8 -3.44 6.80 8.95
CA ARG A 8 -4.46 7.84 9.15
C ARG A 8 -3.96 9.00 10.02
N ARG A 9 -3.19 8.72 11.09
CA ARG A 9 -2.60 9.75 11.96
C ARG A 9 -1.68 10.72 11.19
N PHE A 10 -0.96 10.22 10.18
CA PHE A 10 -0.07 11.06 9.38
C PHE A 10 -0.77 11.80 8.24
N GLY A 11 -2.03 11.47 7.92
CA GLY A 11 -2.73 12.01 6.75
C GLY A 11 -2.87 13.54 6.74
N GLY A 12 -3.13 14.14 7.91
CA GLY A 12 -3.25 15.61 8.03
C GLY A 12 -1.93 16.33 7.76
N ALA A 13 -0.83 15.87 8.37
CA ALA A 13 0.49 16.46 8.16
C ALA A 13 0.93 16.37 6.69
N TRP A 14 0.64 15.26 6.01
CA TRP A 14 0.92 15.12 4.58
C TRP A 14 0.06 16.03 3.70
N ALA A 15 -1.16 16.38 4.11
CA ALA A 15 -1.97 17.36 3.39
C ALA A 15 -1.32 18.77 3.46
N ASP A 16 -0.74 19.14 4.60
CA ASP A 16 -0.05 20.42 4.75
C ASP A 16 1.27 20.48 3.98
N VAL A 17 2.04 19.39 3.97
CA VAL A 17 3.22 19.25 3.09
C VAL A 17 2.81 19.42 1.62
N MET A 18 1.69 18.81 1.20
CA MET A 18 1.22 18.94 -0.18
C MET A 18 0.78 20.38 -0.50
N ARG A 19 0.17 21.10 0.45
CA ARG A 19 -0.13 22.53 0.27
C ARG A 19 1.14 23.36 0.06
N LEU A 20 2.16 23.10 0.87
CA LEU A 20 3.47 23.75 0.71
C LEU A 20 4.09 23.43 -0.66
N ALA A 21 4.05 22.16 -1.08
CA ALA A 21 4.59 21.75 -2.38
C ALA A 21 3.87 22.43 -3.56
N LEU A 22 2.54 22.55 -3.49
CA LEU A 22 1.75 23.29 -4.48
C LEU A 22 2.14 24.77 -4.51
N TRP A 23 2.31 25.39 -3.34
CA TRP A 23 2.76 26.78 -3.26
C TRP A 23 4.15 26.96 -3.87
N VAL A 24 5.12 26.09 -3.54
CA VAL A 24 6.46 26.15 -4.12
C VAL A 24 6.43 25.99 -5.65
N ARG A 25 5.56 25.12 -6.18
CA ARG A 25 5.44 24.87 -7.62
C ARG A 25 4.77 26.03 -8.37
N ASP A 26 3.69 26.58 -7.80
CA ASP A 26 2.79 27.51 -8.50
C ASP A 26 3.08 28.98 -8.14
N GLY A 27 3.90 29.25 -7.12
CA GLY A 27 4.20 30.60 -6.61
C GLY A 27 3.10 31.19 -5.72
N GLU A 28 1.91 30.62 -5.76
CA GLU A 28 0.73 31.06 -5.01
C GLU A 28 0.18 29.93 -4.14
N PRO A 29 -0.31 30.23 -2.92
CA PRO A 29 -0.87 29.21 -2.06
C PRO A 29 -2.19 28.67 -2.64
N PRO A 30 -2.48 27.37 -2.50
CA PRO A 30 -3.75 26.82 -2.93
C PRO A 30 -4.91 27.43 -2.14
N GLU A 31 -6.06 27.58 -2.80
CA GLU A 31 -7.29 28.06 -2.15
C GLU A 31 -7.62 27.24 -0.89
N ARG A 32 -8.03 27.93 0.18
CA ARG A 32 -8.29 27.29 1.49
C ARG A 32 -9.42 26.25 1.44
N SER A 33 -10.39 26.45 0.55
CA SER A 33 -11.50 25.53 0.29
C SER A 33 -11.08 24.27 -0.47
N ARG A 34 -9.88 24.27 -1.09
CA ARG A 34 -9.40 23.13 -1.86
C ARG A 34 -9.17 21.94 -0.94
N ARG A 35 -9.93 20.88 -1.17
CA ARG A 35 -9.78 19.62 -0.46
C ARG A 35 -8.50 18.93 -0.94
N ILE A 36 -7.59 18.66 -0.01
CA ILE A 36 -6.34 17.95 -0.24
C ILE A 36 -6.29 16.82 0.78
N GLU A 37 -6.22 15.58 0.30
CA GLU A 37 -6.27 14.38 1.12
C GLU A 37 -5.08 13.46 0.79
N CYS A 38 -4.43 12.94 1.84
CA CYS A 38 -3.41 11.91 1.71
C CYS A 38 -4.09 10.55 1.54
N VAL A 39 -3.94 9.95 0.34
CA VAL A 39 -4.46 8.62 0.04
C VAL A 39 -3.34 7.59 0.11
N TRP A 40 -3.40 6.71 1.09
CA TRP A 40 -2.53 5.55 1.18
C TRP A 40 -3.14 4.45 0.30
N ARG A 41 -2.55 4.19 -0.87
CA ARG A 41 -2.94 3.01 -1.66
C ARG A 41 -2.33 1.78 -1.00
N ASP A 42 -3.16 0.77 -0.75
CA ASP A 42 -2.63 -0.56 -0.50
C ASP A 42 -1.91 -1.03 -1.78
N THR A 43 -0.70 -1.53 -1.62
CA THR A 43 0.17 -1.84 -2.77
C THR A 43 -0.14 -3.21 -3.37
N ALA A 44 -0.98 -4.00 -2.70
CA ALA A 44 -1.49 -5.25 -3.25
C ALA A 44 -2.86 -5.60 -2.66
N ASN A 45 -3.82 -5.93 -3.52
CA ASN A 45 -5.16 -6.35 -3.14
C ASN A 45 -5.21 -7.80 -2.59
N PHE A 46 -4.22 -8.21 -1.80
CA PHE A 46 -4.18 -9.57 -1.24
C PHE A 46 -4.84 -9.62 0.13
N ARG A 47 -5.50 -10.74 0.43
CA ARG A 47 -6.03 -11.01 1.77
C ARG A 47 -4.90 -11.53 2.65
N ALA A 48 -4.54 -10.77 3.68
CA ALA A 48 -3.70 -11.24 4.77
C ALA A 48 -4.59 -11.69 5.94
N HIS A 49 -4.28 -12.84 6.55
CA HIS A 49 -4.90 -13.28 7.80
C HIS A 49 -4.17 -12.68 9.01
N ASP A 50 -4.83 -12.68 10.17
CA ASP A 50 -4.25 -12.18 11.42
C ASP A 50 -3.02 -13.02 11.81
N GLY A 51 -1.95 -12.35 12.25
CA GLY A 51 -0.69 -12.99 12.62
C GLY A 51 0.22 -13.42 11.47
N CYS A 52 -0.14 -13.20 10.19
CA CYS A 52 0.76 -13.54 9.08
C CYS A 52 1.91 -12.54 8.88
N HIS A 53 3.07 -13.06 8.48
CA HIS A 53 4.17 -12.29 7.86
C HIS A 53 4.15 -12.35 6.33
N CYS A 54 3.00 -12.69 5.75
CA CYS A 54 2.76 -12.77 4.32
C CYS A 54 3.12 -11.43 3.65
N GLY A 55 3.95 -11.47 2.60
CA GLY A 55 4.40 -10.30 1.86
C GLY A 55 4.12 -10.43 0.37
N VAL A 56 4.22 -9.31 -0.35
CA VAL A 56 4.05 -9.25 -1.80
C VAL A 56 5.40 -9.48 -2.46
N VAL A 57 5.48 -10.42 -3.40
CA VAL A 57 6.64 -10.61 -4.26
C VAL A 57 6.34 -9.93 -5.61
N PRO A 58 6.98 -8.79 -5.94
CA PRO A 58 6.74 -8.13 -7.23
C PRO A 58 7.42 -8.91 -8.36
N ILE A 59 6.65 -9.27 -9.39
CA ILE A 59 7.16 -9.84 -10.64
C ILE A 59 7.09 -8.75 -11.70
N PHE A 60 8.25 -8.26 -12.14
CA PHE A 60 8.32 -7.16 -13.10
C PHE A 60 8.10 -7.64 -14.54
N ARG A 61 7.83 -6.68 -15.44
CA ARG A 61 7.59 -6.99 -16.86
C ARG A 61 8.76 -7.80 -17.45
N GLY A 62 8.44 -8.97 -18.00
CA GLY A 62 9.41 -9.89 -18.60
C GLY A 62 10.00 -10.93 -17.65
N GLN A 63 9.62 -10.91 -16.36
CA GLN A 63 9.97 -11.97 -15.41
C GLN A 63 8.87 -13.02 -15.33
N THR A 64 9.26 -14.26 -15.06
CA THR A 64 8.39 -15.35 -14.66
C THR A 64 8.68 -15.73 -13.21
N PHE A 65 7.67 -16.27 -12.54
CA PHE A 65 7.80 -16.77 -11.17
C PHE A 65 7.40 -18.23 -11.13
N GLU A 66 8.28 -19.07 -10.61
CA GLU A 66 7.99 -20.47 -10.36
C GLU A 66 8.06 -20.73 -8.86
N LEU A 67 7.09 -21.49 -8.36
CA LEU A 67 7.09 -21.92 -6.98
C LEU A 67 8.24 -22.91 -6.74
N SER A 68 8.93 -22.73 -5.61
CA SER A 68 9.83 -23.77 -5.12
C SER A 68 9.04 -25.04 -4.79
N ASP A 69 9.70 -26.20 -4.74
CA ASP A 69 9.03 -27.48 -4.43
C ASP A 69 8.28 -27.43 -3.10
N LYS A 70 8.87 -26.78 -2.09
CA LYS A 70 8.21 -26.56 -0.81
C LYS A 70 6.96 -25.68 -0.95
N ALA A 71 7.02 -24.62 -1.76
CA ALA A 71 5.88 -23.73 -1.96
C ALA A 71 4.76 -24.38 -2.78
N ARG A 72 5.09 -25.26 -3.75
CA ARG A 72 4.12 -26.09 -4.48
C ARG A 72 3.34 -27.02 -3.55
N GLU A 73 4.02 -27.62 -2.57
CA GLU A 73 3.34 -28.48 -1.59
C GLU A 73 2.36 -27.68 -0.72
N TRP A 74 2.72 -26.46 -0.32
CA TRP A 74 1.80 -25.58 0.39
C TRP A 74 0.59 -25.18 -0.46
N GLU A 75 0.79 -24.87 -1.75
CA GLU A 75 -0.32 -24.57 -2.66
C GLU A 75 -1.30 -25.75 -2.77
N ARG A 76 -0.79 -26.98 -2.89
CA ARG A 76 -1.61 -28.20 -2.89
C ARG A 76 -2.46 -28.30 -1.63
N LEU A 77 -1.85 -28.16 -0.46
CA LEU A 77 -2.55 -28.20 0.83
C LEU A 77 -3.60 -27.09 0.96
N TYR A 78 -3.30 -25.88 0.50
CA TYR A 78 -4.28 -24.79 0.51
C TYR A 78 -5.50 -25.10 -0.36
N GLN A 79 -5.33 -25.63 -1.57
CA GLN A 79 -6.45 -26.01 -2.44
C GLN A 79 -7.30 -27.14 -1.87
N GLU A 80 -6.70 -28.04 -1.09
CA GLU A 80 -7.38 -29.20 -0.51
C GLU A 80 -8.19 -28.85 0.76
N TYR A 81 -7.73 -27.87 1.55
CA TYR A 81 -8.24 -27.65 2.92
C TYR A 81 -8.74 -26.23 3.24
N ALA A 82 -8.60 -25.24 2.35
CA ALA A 82 -8.99 -23.84 2.59
C ALA A 82 -10.28 -23.44 1.86
#